data_AF-A0A345HAA3-F1
#
_entry.id   AF-A0A345HAA3-F1
#
_cell.length_a   1.000
_cell.length_b   1.000
_cell.length_c   1.000
_cell.angle_alpha   90.00
_cell.angle_beta   90.00
_cell.angle_gamma   90.00
#
_symmetry.space_group_name_H-M   'P 1'
#
loop_
_entity.id
_entity.type
_entity.pdbx_description
1 polymer ?
#
loop_
_entity_poly.entity_id
_entity_poly.type
_entity_poly.pdbx_seq_one_letter_code
_entity_poly.pdbx_strand_id
1 'polypeptide(L)'
;MESTAEFPLAFFDWYLENEIQRDLKKFYTNITEELYFNNTDEIDNVNHIIKVLNIHHDEVASEYITFSFEHSSKSKLKQEVKRAKEFIELGFQKRFSDKKEVRAYADFLRIKLNSLFSNSACKEFPFLLLYLGQLDSLIDQYSKQSTNYSYTPSFVFIAKTPEEQLSKIKTLYKQLHEKPSVISCSLEEFINAFTGKEIDEGINWLITGKNKNYVSKPSLLYFLDELIDNRFLSRSIINDLYKFIRYVFRDHNGNELKNLKQSREAMSDNPASKDRIDIIISSL
;
A
#
# COMPACT_ATOMS: atom_id res chain seq x y z
N MET A 1 -9.80 19.38 20.05
CA MET A 1 -9.04 18.12 20.27
C MET A 1 -8.41 17.73 18.95
N GLU A 2 -7.14 17.34 18.93
CA GLU A 2 -6.46 16.95 17.69
C GLU A 2 -6.59 15.45 17.44
N SER A 3 -6.67 15.05 16.17
CA SER A 3 -6.55 13.64 15.78
C SER A 3 -5.13 13.11 16.05
N THR A 4 -5.04 11.83 16.41
CA THR A 4 -3.77 11.14 16.66
C THR A 4 -3.74 9.80 15.91
N ALA A 5 -2.58 9.13 15.92
CA ALA A 5 -2.44 7.80 15.33
C ALA A 5 -3.35 6.74 16.00
N GLU A 6 -3.64 6.89 17.29
CA GLU A 6 -4.53 6.00 18.04
C GLU A 6 -6.00 6.35 17.82
N PHE A 7 -6.29 7.65 17.69
CA PHE A 7 -7.64 8.18 17.51
C PHE A 7 -7.70 9.11 16.29
N PRO A 8 -7.68 8.55 15.07
CA PRO A 8 -7.56 9.34 13.84
C PRO A 8 -8.78 10.25 13.56
N LEU A 9 -9.91 9.96 14.20
CA LEU A 9 -11.18 10.70 14.03
C LEU A 9 -11.51 11.62 15.21
N ALA A 10 -10.63 11.72 16.22
CA ALA A 10 -10.91 12.46 17.46
C ALA A 10 -11.19 13.96 17.23
N PHE A 11 -10.57 14.58 16.23
CA PHE A 11 -10.91 15.95 15.85
C PHE A 11 -12.39 16.06 15.48
N PHE A 12 -12.90 15.16 14.63
CA PHE A 12 -14.28 15.21 14.16
C PHE A 12 -15.27 14.90 15.28
N ASP A 13 -14.97 13.92 16.14
CA ASP A 13 -15.78 13.63 17.34
C ASP A 13 -15.97 14.92 18.16
N TRP A 14 -14.87 15.58 18.53
CA TRP A 14 -14.92 16.80 19.33
C TRP A 14 -15.54 17.99 18.60
N TYR A 15 -15.22 18.16 17.31
CA TYR A 15 -15.63 19.31 16.51
C TYR A 15 -17.15 19.37 16.35
N LEU A 16 -17.76 18.23 16.01
CA LEU A 16 -19.21 18.14 15.82
C LEU A 16 -19.98 18.38 17.13
N GLU A 17 -19.44 17.93 18.26
CA GLU A 17 -20.11 18.06 19.55
C GLU A 17 -19.94 19.45 20.19
N ASN A 18 -18.79 20.09 20.02
CA ASN A 18 -18.39 21.20 20.89
C ASN A 18 -18.05 22.51 20.17
N GLU A 19 -17.55 22.44 18.93
CA GLU A 19 -16.86 23.58 18.32
C GLU A 19 -17.56 24.14 17.09
N ILE A 20 -18.28 23.32 16.31
CA ILE A 20 -18.91 23.79 15.07
C ILE A 20 -19.92 24.92 15.30
N GLN A 21 -20.71 24.85 16.38
CA GLN A 21 -21.66 25.90 16.75
C GLN A 21 -20.96 27.20 17.18
N ARG A 22 -19.76 27.09 17.77
CA ARG A 22 -18.95 28.27 18.12
C ARG A 22 -18.37 28.91 16.87
N ASP A 23 -17.89 28.11 15.93
CA ASP A 23 -17.42 28.59 14.64
C ASP A 23 -18.57 29.26 13.86
N LEU A 24 -19.78 28.70 13.88
CA LEU A 24 -20.96 29.31 13.28
C LEU A 24 -21.28 30.67 13.88
N LYS A 25 -21.29 30.77 15.22
CA LYS A 25 -21.53 32.05 15.91
C LYS A 25 -20.48 33.10 15.53
N LYS A 26 -19.20 32.71 15.47
CA LYS A 26 -18.12 33.60 15.03
C LYS A 26 -18.29 34.01 13.58
N PHE A 27 -18.69 33.10 12.70
CA PHE A 27 -18.97 33.41 11.29
C PHE A 27 -20.03 34.52 11.17
N TYR A 28 -21.17 34.39 11.86
CA TYR A 28 -22.19 35.44 11.87
C TYR A 28 -21.63 36.76 12.40
N THR A 29 -21.00 36.73 13.59
CA THR A 29 -20.45 37.93 14.24
C THR A 29 -19.47 38.66 13.32
N ASN A 30 -18.51 37.95 12.73
CA ASN A 30 -17.49 38.54 11.86
C ASN A 30 -18.10 39.23 10.63
N ILE A 31 -19.14 38.65 10.02
CA ILE A 31 -19.75 39.24 8.82
C ILE A 31 -20.70 40.39 9.18
N THR A 32 -21.60 40.18 10.13
CA THR A 32 -22.68 41.14 10.43
C THR A 32 -22.26 42.27 11.36
N GLU A 33 -21.26 42.05 12.22
CA GLU A 33 -20.84 43.01 13.25
C GLU A 33 -19.46 43.64 12.97
N GLU A 34 -18.53 42.90 12.35
CA GLU A 34 -17.16 43.38 12.18
C GLU A 34 -16.85 43.89 10.76
N LEU A 35 -17.20 43.13 9.72
CA LEU A 35 -16.78 43.42 8.34
C LEU A 35 -17.78 44.26 7.54
N TYR A 36 -19.08 44.00 7.67
CA TYR A 36 -20.12 44.62 6.84
C TYR A 36 -21.30 45.14 7.65
N PHE A 37 -21.02 45.67 8.85
CA PHE A 37 -22.01 46.26 9.74
C PHE A 37 -22.94 47.24 8.98
N ASN A 38 -24.25 47.08 9.15
CA ASN A 38 -25.33 47.81 8.45
C ASN A 38 -25.52 47.54 6.95
N ASN A 39 -24.72 46.66 6.32
CA ASN A 39 -24.84 46.33 4.89
C ASN A 39 -25.38 44.92 4.65
N THR A 40 -25.86 44.24 5.69
CA THR A 40 -26.46 42.91 5.55
C THR A 40 -27.85 43.03 4.94
N ASP A 41 -28.07 42.35 3.81
CA ASP A 41 -29.34 42.34 3.10
C ASP A 41 -30.18 41.13 3.52
N GLU A 42 -29.61 39.93 3.43
CA GLU A 42 -30.31 38.68 3.70
C GLU A 42 -29.45 37.72 4.53
N ILE A 43 -30.08 37.05 5.49
CA ILE A 43 -29.46 35.94 6.24
C ILE A 43 -30.30 34.68 6.06
N ASP A 44 -29.76 33.72 5.33
CA ASP A 44 -30.28 32.37 5.23
C ASP A 44 -29.74 31.55 6.41
N ASN A 45 -30.56 31.42 7.46
CA ASN A 45 -30.22 30.64 8.65
C ASN A 45 -30.30 29.12 8.43
N VAL A 46 -30.88 28.66 7.32
CA VAL A 46 -30.99 27.23 7.00
C VAL A 46 -29.72 26.75 6.30
N ASN A 47 -29.22 27.52 5.33
CA ASN A 47 -27.99 27.19 4.60
C ASN A 47 -26.75 27.90 5.16
N HIS A 48 -26.92 28.74 6.18
CA HIS A 48 -25.88 29.56 6.80
C HIS A 48 -25.12 30.43 5.79
N ILE A 49 -25.90 31.18 5.01
CA ILE A 49 -25.43 32.09 3.97
C ILE A 49 -25.83 33.52 4.35
N ILE A 50 -24.91 34.46 4.21
CA ILE A 50 -25.13 35.88 4.44
C ILE A 50 -24.87 36.62 3.14
N LYS A 51 -25.87 37.38 2.68
CA LYS A 51 -25.71 38.32 1.56
C LYS A 51 -25.55 39.72 2.10
N VAL A 52 -24.54 40.43 1.61
CA VAL A 52 -24.27 41.82 1.97
C VAL A 52 -24.18 42.68 0.71
N LEU A 53 -24.60 43.93 0.82
CA LEU A 53 -24.48 44.93 -0.23
C LEU A 53 -23.00 45.21 -0.53
N ASN A 54 -22.65 45.21 -1.81
CA ASN A 54 -21.30 45.48 -2.27
C ASN A 54 -21.03 47.00 -2.31
N ILE A 55 -20.67 47.58 -1.17
CA ILE A 55 -20.45 49.03 -1.03
C ILE A 55 -19.07 49.53 -1.49
N HIS A 56 -18.21 48.66 -2.05
CA HIS A 56 -16.79 48.96 -2.22
C HIS A 56 -16.23 49.06 -3.64
N HIS A 57 -16.99 48.88 -4.74
CA HIS A 57 -16.42 49.11 -6.07
C HIS A 57 -17.38 49.57 -7.17
N ASP A 58 -16.98 50.67 -7.81
CA ASP A 58 -17.61 51.35 -8.96
C ASP A 58 -17.46 50.62 -10.31
N GLU A 59 -16.74 49.49 -10.42
CA GLU A 59 -16.48 48.83 -11.71
C GLU A 59 -16.57 47.27 -11.64
N VAL A 60 -17.80 46.75 -11.81
CA VAL A 60 -18.27 45.38 -12.22
C VAL A 60 -18.44 44.25 -11.17
N ALA A 61 -19.70 43.82 -10.92
CA ALA A 61 -20.34 42.58 -11.48
C ALA A 61 -21.66 42.19 -10.77
N SER A 62 -21.75 42.39 -9.45
CA SER A 62 -22.89 41.95 -8.62
C SER A 62 -23.14 42.97 -7.51
N GLU A 63 -24.40 43.34 -7.34
CA GLU A 63 -24.91 44.23 -6.28
C GLU A 63 -24.64 43.65 -4.87
N TYR A 64 -24.48 42.32 -4.78
CA TYR A 64 -24.30 41.61 -3.51
C TYR A 64 -23.03 40.75 -3.49
N ILE A 65 -22.42 40.66 -2.31
CA ILE A 65 -21.39 39.68 -1.95
C ILE A 65 -22.05 38.62 -1.07
N THR A 66 -21.76 37.34 -1.34
CA THR A 66 -22.31 36.22 -0.58
C THR A 66 -21.21 35.50 0.20
N PHE A 67 -21.42 35.35 1.50
CA PHE A 67 -20.57 34.58 2.40
C PHE A 67 -21.29 33.32 2.84
N SER A 68 -20.60 32.17 2.88
CA SER A 68 -21.15 30.94 3.41
C SER A 68 -20.28 30.36 4.51
N PHE A 69 -20.93 29.78 5.51
CA PHE A 69 -20.23 29.13 6.61
C PHE A 69 -19.36 27.96 6.12
N GLU A 70 -19.84 27.19 5.14
CA GLU A 70 -19.06 26.14 4.48
C GLU A 70 -17.73 26.68 3.93
N HIS A 71 -17.78 27.81 3.20
CA HIS A 71 -16.59 28.39 2.61
C HIS A 71 -15.59 28.83 3.70
N SER A 72 -16.08 29.46 4.77
CA SER A 72 -15.24 29.88 5.90
C SER A 72 -14.56 28.70 6.63
N SER A 73 -15.23 27.56 6.70
CA SER A 73 -14.74 26.35 7.41
C SER A 73 -13.86 25.44 6.54
N LYS A 74 -13.86 25.64 5.23
CA LYS A 74 -13.23 24.76 4.23
C LYS A 74 -11.75 24.48 4.47
N SER A 75 -10.96 25.51 4.78
CA SER A 75 -9.51 25.36 4.95
C SER A 75 -9.18 24.46 6.15
N LYS A 76 -9.81 24.75 7.30
CA LYS A 76 -9.70 23.98 8.54
C LYS A 76 -10.09 22.51 8.32
N LEU A 77 -11.27 22.27 7.74
CA LEU A 77 -11.76 20.92 7.50
C LEU A 77 -10.87 20.13 6.54
N LYS A 78 -10.34 20.77 5.49
CA LYS A 78 -9.39 20.12 4.57
C LYS A 78 -8.10 19.69 5.27
N GLN A 79 -7.56 20.54 6.14
CA GLN A 79 -6.35 20.23 6.90
C GLN A 79 -6.58 19.04 7.83
N GLU A 80 -7.70 19.01 8.53
CA GLU A 80 -8.02 17.93 9.47
C GLU A 80 -8.37 16.62 8.76
N VAL A 81 -9.05 16.66 7.60
CA VAL A 81 -9.22 15.47 6.76
C VAL A 81 -7.85 14.93 6.33
N LYS A 82 -6.94 15.78 5.84
CA LYS A 82 -5.60 15.34 5.43
C LYS A 82 -4.88 14.63 6.57
N ARG A 83 -4.90 15.23 7.77
CA ARG A 83 -4.26 14.67 8.96
C ARG A 83 -4.88 13.34 9.40
N ALA A 84 -6.21 13.25 9.37
CA ALA A 84 -6.91 12.01 9.67
C ALA A 84 -6.55 10.90 8.67
N LYS A 85 -6.46 11.23 7.37
CA LYS A 85 -6.02 10.28 6.34
C LYS A 85 -4.63 9.73 6.64
N GLU A 86 -3.66 10.59 6.93
CA GLU A 86 -2.29 10.18 7.26
C GLU A 86 -2.24 9.19 8.44
N PHE A 87 -3.05 9.44 9.48
CA PHE A 87 -3.12 8.52 10.63
C PHE A 87 -3.85 7.21 10.33
N ILE A 88 -4.92 7.24 9.54
CA ILE A 88 -5.62 6.03 9.07
C ILE A 88 -4.67 5.16 8.24
N GLU A 89 -3.93 5.77 7.30
CA GLU A 89 -2.94 5.10 6.46
C GLU A 89 -1.87 4.42 7.31
N LEU A 90 -1.31 5.13 8.29
CA LEU A 90 -0.34 4.56 9.23
C LEU A 90 -0.93 3.38 10.02
N GLY A 91 -2.21 3.50 10.41
CA GLY A 91 -2.95 2.44 11.08
C GLY A 91 -3.07 1.17 10.24
N PHE A 92 -3.34 1.31 8.95
CA PHE A 92 -3.35 0.21 7.98
C PHE A 92 -1.96 -0.36 7.71
N GLN A 93 -0.94 0.48 7.52
CA GLN A 93 0.43 0.03 7.28
C GLN A 93 0.95 -0.87 8.40
N LYS A 94 0.70 -0.51 9.66
CA LYS A 94 1.09 -1.32 10.83
C LYS A 94 0.46 -2.71 10.86
N ARG A 95 -0.68 -2.90 10.19
CA ARG A 95 -1.50 -4.11 10.23
C ARG A 95 -1.50 -4.86 8.89
N PHE A 96 -0.83 -4.32 7.87
CA PHE A 96 -0.92 -4.78 6.49
C PHE A 96 -0.57 -6.26 6.32
N SER A 97 0.30 -6.80 7.18
CA SER A 97 0.71 -8.20 7.16
C SER A 97 -0.35 -9.19 7.65
N ASP A 98 -1.37 -8.76 8.41
CA ASP A 98 -2.46 -9.62 8.88
C ASP A 98 -3.83 -9.14 8.38
N LYS A 99 -4.42 -9.94 7.50
CA LYS A 99 -5.75 -9.69 6.93
C LYS A 99 -6.84 -9.53 7.98
N LYS A 100 -6.80 -10.29 9.08
CA LYS A 100 -7.80 -10.18 10.15
C LYS A 100 -7.67 -8.85 10.87
N GLU A 101 -6.44 -8.38 11.10
CA GLU A 101 -6.19 -7.09 11.74
C GLU A 101 -6.57 -5.92 10.84
N VAL A 102 -6.26 -5.98 9.54
CA VAL A 102 -6.73 -4.98 8.55
C VAL A 102 -8.25 -4.87 8.59
N ARG A 103 -8.95 -6.01 8.57
CA ARG A 103 -10.41 -6.04 8.61
C ARG A 103 -10.95 -5.47 9.92
N ALA A 104 -10.42 -5.92 11.06
CA ALA A 104 -10.85 -5.44 12.37
C ALA A 104 -10.64 -3.92 12.52
N TYR A 105 -9.52 -3.40 12.01
CA TYR A 105 -9.24 -1.97 12.04
C TYR A 105 -10.20 -1.18 11.14
N ALA A 106 -10.45 -1.66 9.91
CA ALA A 106 -11.42 -1.04 9.01
C ALA A 106 -12.83 -1.02 9.63
N ASP A 107 -13.26 -2.14 10.22
CA ASP A 107 -14.58 -2.25 10.84
C ASP A 107 -14.70 -1.32 12.06
N PHE A 108 -13.66 -1.20 12.88
CA PHE A 108 -13.61 -0.22 13.97
C PHE A 108 -13.76 1.22 13.44
N LEU A 109 -13.01 1.59 12.40
CA LEU A 109 -13.10 2.93 11.81
C LEU A 109 -14.49 3.19 11.20
N ARG A 110 -15.10 2.20 10.54
CA ARG A 110 -16.47 2.31 10.01
C ARG A 110 -17.50 2.55 11.10
N ILE A 111 -17.40 1.84 12.23
CA ILE A 111 -18.30 2.06 13.37
C ILE A 111 -18.20 3.51 13.84
N LYS A 112 -16.97 4.03 13.99
CA LYS A 112 -16.73 5.42 14.39
C LYS A 112 -17.25 6.42 13.34
N LEU A 113 -17.00 6.17 12.06
CA LEU A 113 -17.47 7.05 10.99
C LEU A 113 -19.00 7.06 10.90
N ASN A 114 -19.65 5.91 11.07
CA ASN A 114 -21.11 5.81 11.11
C ASN A 114 -21.71 6.58 12.29
N SER A 115 -21.05 6.59 13.46
CA SER A 115 -21.48 7.46 14.56
C SER A 115 -21.37 8.94 14.21
N LEU A 116 -20.32 9.35 13.49
CA LEU A 116 -20.17 10.73 13.02
C LEU A 116 -21.24 11.11 12.00
N PHE A 117 -21.50 10.25 11.00
CA PHE A 117 -22.58 10.47 10.03
C PHE A 117 -23.96 10.61 10.67
N SER A 118 -24.19 9.90 11.78
CA SER A 118 -25.47 9.93 12.51
C SER A 118 -25.60 11.13 13.45
N ASN A 119 -24.54 11.92 13.64
CA ASN A 119 -24.52 13.07 14.52
C ASN A 119 -25.50 14.16 14.02
N SER A 120 -26.19 14.84 14.94
CA SER A 120 -27.15 15.91 14.61
C SER A 120 -26.50 17.06 13.85
N ALA A 121 -25.23 17.39 14.14
CA ALA A 121 -24.49 18.41 13.41
C ALA A 121 -24.35 18.07 11.91
N CYS A 122 -24.24 16.79 11.54
CA CYS A 122 -24.19 16.41 10.12
C CYS A 122 -25.53 16.58 9.39
N LYS A 123 -26.65 16.61 10.13
CA LYS A 123 -27.98 16.94 9.58
C LYS A 123 -28.13 18.44 9.38
N GLU A 124 -27.64 19.23 10.33
CA GLU A 124 -27.66 20.68 10.30
C GLU A 124 -26.67 21.25 9.28
N PHE A 125 -25.52 20.60 9.13
CA PHE A 125 -24.45 21.01 8.21
C PHE A 125 -24.12 19.90 7.21
N PRO A 126 -24.94 19.70 6.15
CA PRO A 126 -24.77 18.61 5.20
C PRO A 126 -23.42 18.59 4.48
N PHE A 127 -22.77 19.75 4.32
CA PHE A 127 -21.45 19.84 3.68
C PHE A 127 -20.37 19.00 4.41
N LEU A 128 -20.55 18.71 5.71
CA LEU A 128 -19.64 17.87 6.48
C LEU A 128 -19.57 16.43 5.95
N LEU A 129 -20.66 15.95 5.36
CA LEU A 129 -20.74 14.61 4.77
C LEU A 129 -19.70 14.41 3.66
N LEU A 130 -19.36 15.48 2.93
CA LEU A 130 -18.32 15.44 1.88
C LEU A 130 -16.91 15.22 2.47
N TYR A 131 -16.65 15.72 3.67
CA TYR A 131 -15.36 15.54 4.35
C TYR A 131 -15.25 14.16 4.99
N LEU A 132 -16.32 13.71 5.65
CA LEU A 132 -16.38 12.36 6.22
C LEU A 132 -16.37 11.27 5.14
N GLY A 133 -17.06 11.49 4.02
CA GLY A 133 -17.07 10.56 2.88
C GLY A 133 -15.71 10.35 2.22
N GLN A 134 -14.81 11.34 2.31
CA GLN A 134 -13.42 11.16 1.88
C GLN A 134 -12.64 10.19 2.77
N LEU A 135 -12.94 10.16 4.07
CA LEU A 135 -12.35 9.21 5.01
C LEU A 135 -12.94 7.82 4.81
N ASP A 136 -14.26 7.73 4.58
CA ASP A 136 -14.95 6.47 4.23
C ASP A 136 -14.33 5.83 2.99
N SER A 137 -14.18 6.62 1.92
CA SER A 137 -13.58 6.18 0.65
C SER A 137 -12.16 5.66 0.83
N LEU A 138 -11.37 6.29 1.72
CA LEU A 138 -10.03 5.85 2.04
C LEU A 138 -10.03 4.52 2.82
N ILE A 139 -10.89 4.40 3.83
CA ILE A 139 -11.06 3.15 4.59
C ILE A 139 -11.47 2.02 3.64
N ASP A 140 -12.39 2.29 2.73
CA ASP A 140 -12.80 1.37 1.69
C ASP A 140 -11.65 1.02 0.74
N GLN A 141 -10.83 1.97 0.33
CA GLN A 141 -9.66 1.70 -0.52
C GLN A 141 -8.67 0.75 0.14
N TYR A 142 -8.36 0.94 1.44
CA TYR A 142 -7.42 0.07 2.15
C TYR A 142 -8.03 -1.25 2.64
N SER A 143 -9.35 -1.29 2.85
CA SER A 143 -10.05 -2.50 3.29
C SER A 143 -10.50 -3.38 2.12
N LYS A 144 -10.73 -2.79 0.94
CA LYS A 144 -10.80 -3.52 -0.32
C LYS A 144 -9.43 -4.13 -0.51
N GLN A 145 -9.36 -5.44 -0.25
CA GLN A 145 -8.22 -6.21 -0.68
C GLN A 145 -7.99 -5.87 -2.15
N SER A 146 -6.76 -5.55 -2.53
CA SER A 146 -6.41 -5.69 -3.94
C SER A 146 -6.77 -7.13 -4.28
N THR A 147 -7.81 -7.34 -5.06
CA THR A 147 -8.21 -8.68 -5.50
C THR A 147 -7.15 -9.31 -6.42
N ASN A 148 -6.05 -8.59 -6.72
CA ASN A 148 -4.94 -9.04 -7.55
C ASN A 148 -3.55 -8.67 -6.96
N TYR A 149 -3.32 -8.84 -5.67
CA TYR A 149 -2.05 -9.45 -5.30
C TYR A 149 -2.37 -10.91 -5.01
N SER A 150 -2.55 -11.68 -6.08
CA SER A 150 -2.08 -13.06 -6.07
C SER A 150 -0.67 -12.92 -5.49
N TYR A 151 -0.46 -13.37 -4.25
CA TYR A 151 0.89 -13.58 -3.78
C TYR A 151 1.41 -14.69 -4.66
N THR A 152 1.90 -14.31 -5.83
CA THR A 152 2.57 -15.21 -6.73
C THR A 152 3.89 -15.50 -6.05
N PRO A 153 4.16 -16.73 -5.59
CA PRO A 153 5.39 -17.05 -4.88
C PRO A 153 6.58 -17.10 -5.85
N SER A 154 6.71 -16.13 -6.76
CA SER A 154 7.84 -15.92 -7.66
C SER A 154 8.79 -14.86 -7.10
N PHE A 155 10.08 -15.02 -7.41
CA PHE A 155 11.12 -14.14 -6.92
C PHE A 155 11.03 -12.76 -7.56
N VAL A 156 11.56 -11.74 -6.89
CA VAL A 156 11.74 -10.40 -7.44
C VAL A 156 13.22 -10.06 -7.40
N PHE A 157 13.87 -10.08 -8.56
CA PHE A 157 15.28 -9.75 -8.70
C PHE A 157 15.50 -8.24 -8.44
N ILE A 158 16.47 -7.88 -7.62
CA ILE A 158 16.72 -6.49 -7.23
C ILE A 158 17.75 -5.86 -8.18
N ALA A 159 17.40 -4.72 -8.78
CA ALA A 159 18.28 -3.86 -9.57
C ALA A 159 17.85 -2.39 -9.45
N LYS A 160 18.64 -1.45 -9.97
CA LYS A 160 18.33 -0.02 -9.86
C LYS A 160 17.23 0.41 -10.82
N THR A 161 17.15 -0.22 -12.00
CA THR A 161 16.11 0.05 -13.00
C THR A 161 15.52 -1.24 -13.56
N PRO A 162 14.31 -1.21 -14.14
CA PRO A 162 13.70 -2.37 -14.80
C PRO A 162 14.54 -2.92 -15.97
N GLU A 163 15.22 -2.05 -16.72
CA GLU A 163 16.08 -2.44 -17.83
C GLU A 163 17.34 -3.18 -17.33
N GLU A 164 17.95 -2.69 -16.24
CA GLU A 164 19.06 -3.35 -15.57
C GLU A 164 18.61 -4.72 -15.01
N GLN A 165 17.44 -4.77 -14.36
CA GLN A 165 16.85 -6.00 -13.84
C GLN A 165 16.71 -7.05 -14.93
N LEU A 166 16.08 -6.69 -16.05
CA LEU A 166 15.86 -7.60 -17.17
C LEU A 166 17.18 -8.04 -17.81
N SER A 167 18.16 -7.14 -17.92
CA SER A 167 19.50 -7.47 -18.43
C SER A 167 20.18 -8.51 -17.55
N LYS A 168 20.19 -8.33 -16.22
CA LYS A 168 20.80 -9.27 -15.27
C LYS A 168 20.10 -10.62 -15.25
N ILE A 169 18.77 -10.64 -15.28
CA ILE A 169 17.99 -11.89 -15.37
C ILE A 169 18.33 -12.66 -16.65
N LYS A 170 18.46 -11.97 -17.79
CA LYS A 170 18.85 -12.60 -19.07
C LYS A 170 20.28 -13.15 -19.02
N THR A 171 21.21 -12.43 -18.40
CA THR A 171 22.59 -12.92 -18.18
C THR A 171 22.59 -14.17 -17.30
N LEU A 172 21.86 -14.14 -16.18
CA LEU A 172 21.71 -15.27 -15.27
C LEU A 172 21.12 -16.49 -15.99
N TYR A 173 20.04 -16.31 -16.75
CA TYR A 173 19.44 -17.38 -17.55
C TYR A 173 20.46 -17.99 -18.52
N LYS A 174 21.17 -17.14 -19.28
CA LYS A 174 22.15 -17.59 -20.27
C LYS A 174 23.20 -18.48 -19.62
N GLN A 175 23.79 -18.05 -18.51
CA GLN A 175 24.86 -18.77 -17.82
C GLN A 175 24.37 -20.07 -17.15
N LEU A 176 23.17 -20.07 -16.58
CA LEU A 176 22.56 -21.29 -16.06
C LEU A 176 22.21 -22.28 -17.17
N HIS A 177 21.98 -21.81 -18.40
CA HIS A 177 21.66 -22.66 -19.54
C HIS A 177 22.92 -23.17 -20.30
N GLU A 178 24.09 -22.58 -20.07
CA GLU A 178 25.36 -23.03 -20.65
C GLU A 178 25.67 -24.50 -20.30
N LYS A 179 26.28 -25.24 -21.24
CA LYS A 179 26.54 -26.67 -21.06
C LYS A 179 27.67 -26.92 -20.03
N PRO A 180 27.49 -27.86 -19.09
CA PRO A 180 26.27 -28.67 -18.86
C PRO A 180 25.16 -27.83 -18.21
N SER A 181 23.94 -27.84 -18.71
CA SER A 181 22.90 -26.92 -18.21
C SER A 181 22.57 -27.16 -16.73
N VAL A 182 22.42 -26.07 -15.97
CA VAL A 182 21.99 -26.07 -14.56
C VAL A 182 20.47 -26.09 -14.46
N ILE A 183 19.80 -25.46 -15.42
CA ILE A 183 18.33 -25.36 -15.48
C ILE A 183 17.77 -25.78 -16.84
N SER A 184 16.50 -26.14 -16.85
CA SER A 184 15.68 -26.29 -18.07
C SER A 184 14.32 -25.61 -17.86
N CYS A 185 14.04 -24.59 -18.68
CA CYS A 185 12.77 -23.88 -18.83
C CYS A 185 12.87 -22.96 -20.06
N SER A 186 11.78 -22.30 -20.44
CA SER A 186 11.86 -21.22 -21.44
C SER A 186 12.47 -19.95 -20.83
N LEU A 187 12.98 -19.06 -21.68
CA LEU A 187 13.46 -17.75 -21.23
C LEU A 187 12.34 -16.91 -20.60
N GLU A 188 11.13 -16.96 -21.18
CA GLU A 188 9.97 -16.23 -20.68
C GLU A 188 9.57 -16.71 -19.28
N GLU A 189 9.52 -18.03 -19.08
CA GLU A 189 9.23 -18.65 -17.78
C GLU A 189 10.24 -18.24 -16.72
N PHE A 190 11.53 -18.21 -17.08
CA PHE A 190 12.60 -17.76 -16.20
C PHE A 190 12.46 -16.28 -15.84
N ILE A 191 12.14 -15.42 -16.81
CA ILE A 191 11.92 -14.00 -16.55
C ILE A 191 10.75 -13.82 -15.60
N ASN A 192 9.64 -14.51 -15.82
CA ASN A 192 8.46 -14.42 -14.97
C ASN A 192 8.76 -14.87 -13.52
N ALA A 193 9.52 -15.96 -13.37
CA ALA A 193 9.95 -16.50 -12.08
C ALA A 193 10.79 -15.53 -11.23
N PHE A 194 11.44 -14.54 -11.84
CA PHE A 194 12.30 -13.55 -11.17
C PHE A 194 11.80 -12.10 -11.28
N THR A 195 10.59 -11.87 -11.80
CA THR A 195 9.96 -10.54 -11.91
C THR A 195 8.64 -10.42 -11.13
N GLY A 196 8.35 -11.37 -10.24
CA GLY A 196 7.11 -11.37 -9.46
C GLY A 196 5.86 -11.69 -10.27
N LYS A 197 6.00 -12.32 -11.45
CA LYS A 197 4.89 -12.72 -12.33
C LYS A 197 4.52 -14.19 -12.14
N GLU A 198 3.33 -14.55 -12.61
CA GLU A 198 2.85 -15.94 -12.63
C GLU A 198 3.66 -16.78 -13.62
N ILE A 199 3.79 -18.07 -13.28
CA ILE A 199 4.57 -19.07 -14.02
C ILE A 199 3.70 -20.32 -14.15
N ASP A 200 3.83 -21.03 -15.26
CA ASP A 200 2.94 -22.14 -15.61
C ASP A 200 3.61 -23.50 -15.35
N GLU A 201 4.86 -23.65 -15.77
CA GLU A 201 5.61 -24.91 -15.77
C GLU A 201 6.62 -24.97 -14.61
N GLY A 202 7.27 -23.84 -14.33
CA GLY A 202 8.39 -23.73 -13.40
C GLY A 202 9.76 -24.06 -14.01
N ILE A 203 10.79 -23.98 -13.18
CA ILE A 203 12.20 -24.15 -13.57
C ILE A 203 12.69 -25.52 -13.11
N ASN A 204 12.99 -26.41 -14.06
CA ASN A 204 13.60 -27.70 -13.73
C ASN A 204 15.06 -27.49 -13.30
N TRP A 205 15.40 -27.92 -12.10
CA TRP A 205 16.77 -27.88 -11.60
C TRP A 205 17.53 -29.17 -11.97
N LEU A 206 18.64 -29.04 -12.69
CA LEU A 206 19.32 -30.19 -13.33
C LEU A 206 20.56 -30.67 -12.58
N ILE A 207 21.07 -29.92 -11.60
CA ILE A 207 22.21 -30.40 -10.79
C ILE A 207 21.74 -31.59 -9.95
N THR A 208 22.43 -32.72 -10.07
CA THR A 208 22.12 -33.96 -9.34
C THR A 208 23.01 -34.12 -8.11
N GLY A 209 22.50 -34.82 -7.11
CA GLY A 209 23.27 -35.19 -5.93
C GLY A 209 24.16 -36.41 -6.17
N LYS A 210 24.68 -37.02 -5.09
CA LYS A 210 25.44 -38.28 -5.16
C LYS A 210 24.66 -39.40 -5.85
N ASN A 211 23.33 -39.41 -5.66
CA ASN A 211 22.43 -40.28 -6.41
C ASN A 211 21.91 -39.52 -7.63
N LYS A 212 22.32 -39.95 -8.84
CA LYS A 212 21.99 -39.32 -10.12
C LYS A 212 20.49 -39.28 -10.43
N ASN A 213 19.68 -40.10 -9.74
CA ASN A 213 18.23 -40.11 -9.89
C ASN A 213 17.54 -38.98 -9.10
N TYR A 214 18.28 -38.16 -8.36
CA TYR A 214 17.69 -37.08 -7.56
C TYR A 214 18.45 -35.77 -7.76
N VAL A 215 17.66 -34.69 -7.82
CA VAL A 215 18.20 -33.34 -7.88
C VAL A 215 18.84 -32.95 -6.55
N SER A 216 19.93 -32.20 -6.64
CA SER A 216 20.64 -31.64 -5.49
C SER A 216 19.88 -30.42 -4.95
N LYS A 217 18.96 -30.65 -4.00
CA LYS A 217 18.30 -29.57 -3.25
C LYS A 217 19.30 -28.67 -2.50
N PRO A 218 20.40 -29.19 -1.91
CA PRO A 218 21.42 -28.34 -1.30
C PRO A 218 22.05 -27.34 -2.28
N SER A 219 22.29 -27.72 -3.53
CA SER A 219 22.87 -26.76 -4.50
C SER A 219 21.87 -25.69 -4.93
N LEU A 220 20.57 -26.02 -5.01
CA LEU A 220 19.52 -25.02 -5.25
C LEU A 220 19.40 -24.04 -4.08
N LEU A 221 19.42 -24.56 -2.84
CA LEU A 221 19.35 -23.73 -1.63
C LEU A 221 20.56 -22.80 -1.56
N TYR A 222 21.76 -23.32 -1.83
CA TYR A 222 22.98 -22.53 -1.90
C TYR A 222 22.90 -21.43 -2.97
N PHE A 223 22.43 -21.76 -4.17
CA PHE A 223 22.22 -20.76 -5.24
C PHE A 223 21.30 -19.60 -4.81
N LEU A 224 20.22 -19.91 -4.09
CA LEU A 224 19.30 -18.88 -3.60
C LEU A 224 19.89 -18.08 -2.44
N ASP A 225 20.69 -18.72 -1.56
CA ASP A 225 21.41 -18.03 -0.50
C ASP A 225 22.42 -17.04 -1.09
N GLU A 226 23.18 -17.44 -2.11
CA GLU A 226 24.11 -16.54 -2.82
C GLU A 226 23.40 -15.35 -3.48
N LEU A 227 22.22 -15.56 -4.09
CA LEU A 227 21.41 -14.45 -4.61
C LEU A 227 20.94 -13.49 -3.51
N ILE A 228 20.61 -14.00 -2.31
CA ILE A 228 20.18 -13.19 -1.18
C ILE A 228 21.37 -12.41 -0.58
N ASP A 229 22.51 -13.06 -0.39
CA ASP A 229 23.68 -12.47 0.25
C ASP A 229 24.36 -11.43 -0.64
N ASN A 230 24.33 -11.62 -1.97
CA ASN A 230 24.74 -10.62 -2.94
C ASN A 230 23.65 -9.56 -3.23
N ARG A 231 22.55 -9.56 -2.47
CA ARG A 231 21.43 -8.59 -2.54
C ARG A 231 20.71 -8.55 -3.88
N PHE A 232 20.78 -9.61 -4.68
CA PHE A 232 19.94 -9.81 -5.86
C PHE A 232 18.52 -10.25 -5.47
N LEU A 233 18.33 -10.81 -4.28
CA LEU A 233 17.02 -11.09 -3.68
C LEU A 233 16.91 -10.46 -2.28
N SER A 234 15.68 -10.13 -1.88
CA SER A 234 15.42 -9.52 -0.57
C SER A 234 15.54 -10.55 0.55
N ARG A 235 16.23 -10.21 1.64
CA ARG A 235 16.28 -11.05 2.87
C ARG A 235 14.91 -11.31 3.49
N SER A 236 13.91 -10.48 3.21
CA SER A 236 12.53 -10.71 3.68
C SER A 236 11.93 -12.04 3.18
N ILE A 237 12.44 -12.57 2.06
CA ILE A 237 11.97 -13.83 1.48
C ILE A 237 12.33 -15.06 2.32
N ILE A 238 13.32 -14.96 3.22
CA ILE A 238 13.85 -16.10 3.97
C ILE A 238 12.76 -16.84 4.74
N ASN A 239 11.79 -16.12 5.29
CA ASN A 239 10.68 -16.69 6.05
C ASN A 239 9.76 -17.58 5.20
N ASP A 240 9.62 -17.26 3.91
CA ASP A 240 8.73 -17.94 2.97
C ASP A 240 9.50 -18.75 1.92
N LEU A 241 10.84 -18.79 1.97
CA LEU A 241 11.70 -19.28 0.88
C LEU A 241 11.29 -20.66 0.35
N TYR A 242 10.91 -21.59 1.22
CA TYR A 242 10.49 -22.93 0.80
C TYR A 242 9.18 -22.93 0.00
N LYS A 243 8.28 -21.99 0.27
CA LYS A 243 7.05 -21.78 -0.50
C LYS A 243 7.38 -21.29 -1.91
N PHE A 244 8.31 -20.34 -2.04
CA PHE A 244 8.79 -19.88 -3.35
C PHE A 244 9.48 -20.99 -4.11
N ILE A 245 10.36 -21.77 -3.46
CA ILE A 245 11.05 -22.88 -4.11
C ILE A 245 10.06 -23.91 -4.66
N ARG A 246 9.03 -24.27 -3.89
CA ARG A 246 8.01 -25.22 -4.33
C ARG A 246 7.18 -24.70 -5.49
N TYR A 247 6.92 -23.40 -5.52
CA TYR A 247 6.19 -22.76 -6.60
C TYR A 247 7.04 -22.63 -7.87
N VAL A 248 8.30 -22.18 -7.74
CA VAL A 248 9.18 -21.83 -8.86
C VAL A 248 9.95 -23.02 -9.42
N PHE A 249 10.50 -23.88 -8.57
CA PHE A 249 11.43 -24.92 -9.00
C PHE A 249 10.78 -26.30 -9.02
N ARG A 250 11.29 -27.13 -9.94
CA ARG A 250 10.88 -28.51 -10.15
C ARG A 250 12.10 -29.44 -10.16
N ASP A 251 11.87 -30.71 -9.91
CA ASP A 251 12.88 -31.74 -10.15
C ASP A 251 13.05 -32.03 -11.65
N HIS A 252 13.97 -32.95 -12.00
CA HIS A 252 14.23 -33.34 -13.38
C HIS A 252 13.04 -33.99 -14.10
N ASN A 253 12.00 -34.39 -13.37
CA ASN A 253 10.76 -34.96 -13.91
C ASN A 253 9.59 -33.94 -13.91
N GLY A 254 9.85 -32.67 -13.58
CA GLY A 254 8.82 -31.64 -13.50
C GLY A 254 7.99 -31.66 -12.22
N ASN A 255 8.38 -32.40 -11.18
CA ASN A 255 7.64 -32.48 -9.93
C ASN A 255 8.10 -31.47 -8.89
N GLU A 256 7.21 -31.12 -7.96
CA GLU A 256 7.50 -30.23 -6.83
C GLU A 256 8.60 -30.79 -5.90
N LEU A 257 9.50 -29.91 -5.46
CA LEU A 257 10.57 -30.24 -4.53
C LEU A 257 10.10 -30.36 -3.07
N LYS A 258 10.16 -31.58 -2.53
CA LYS A 258 9.80 -31.88 -1.13
C LYS A 258 11.01 -31.87 -0.19
N ASN A 259 10.81 -31.86 1.13
CA ASN A 259 11.86 -32.02 2.16
C ASN A 259 13.01 -30.99 2.10
N LEU A 260 12.70 -29.74 1.73
CA LEU A 260 13.68 -28.65 1.62
C LEU A 260 14.35 -28.32 2.96
N LYS A 261 13.59 -28.29 4.06
CA LYS A 261 14.11 -28.01 5.41
C LYS A 261 15.20 -29.01 5.84
N GLN A 262 14.92 -30.30 5.69
CA GLN A 262 15.89 -31.37 5.96
C GLN A 262 17.13 -31.25 5.07
N SER A 263 16.94 -30.85 3.81
CA SER A 263 18.04 -30.67 2.87
C SER A 263 18.92 -29.47 3.23
N ARG A 264 18.36 -28.42 3.83
CA ARG A 264 19.10 -27.27 4.36
C ARG A 264 19.90 -27.65 5.61
N GLU A 265 19.28 -28.37 6.55
CA GLU A 265 19.94 -28.81 7.78
C GLU A 265 21.10 -29.78 7.50
N ALA A 266 20.99 -30.59 6.43
CA ALA A 266 22.02 -31.53 6.00
C ALA A 266 22.96 -30.96 4.91
N MET A 267 22.93 -29.64 4.64
CA MET A 267 23.76 -29.02 3.62
C MET A 267 25.23 -29.02 4.05
N SER A 268 26.08 -29.52 3.16
CA SER A 268 27.54 -29.43 3.28
C SER A 268 28.01 -28.00 2.98
N ASP A 269 29.11 -27.56 3.59
CA ASP A 269 29.81 -26.32 3.23
C ASP A 269 30.25 -26.29 1.76
N ASN A 270 30.38 -27.47 1.14
CA ASN A 270 30.67 -27.63 -0.28
C ASN A 270 29.55 -28.39 -1.00
N PRO A 271 28.45 -27.74 -1.37
CA PRO A 271 27.36 -28.36 -2.13
C PRO A 271 27.76 -28.63 -3.59
N ALA A 272 26.98 -29.48 -4.27
CA ALA A 272 27.27 -29.83 -5.67
C ALA A 272 27.30 -28.59 -6.57
N SER A 273 28.34 -28.48 -7.40
CA SER A 273 28.56 -27.38 -8.35
C SER A 273 28.70 -25.99 -7.70
N LYS A 274 29.13 -25.91 -6.43
CA LYS A 274 29.42 -24.66 -5.70
C LYS A 274 30.24 -23.67 -6.51
N ASP A 275 31.45 -24.05 -6.93
CA ASP A 275 32.37 -23.16 -7.65
C ASP A 275 31.75 -22.56 -8.92
N ARG A 276 30.93 -23.34 -9.61
CA ARG A 276 30.22 -22.87 -10.81
C ARG A 276 29.13 -21.87 -10.44
N ILE A 277 28.37 -22.12 -9.38
CA ILE A 277 27.37 -21.18 -8.87
C ILE A 277 28.05 -19.87 -8.49
N ASP A 278 29.17 -19.92 -7.76
CA ASP A 278 29.92 -18.73 -7.35
C ASP A 278 30.38 -17.89 -8.55
N ILE A 279 30.89 -18.54 -9.61
CA ILE A 279 31.29 -17.88 -10.86
C ILE A 279 30.10 -17.19 -11.54
N ILE A 280 28.95 -17.87 -11.61
CA ILE A 280 27.72 -17.30 -12.21
C ILE A 280 27.29 -16.06 -11.43
N ILE A 281 27.17 -16.16 -10.10
CA ILE A 281 26.70 -15.07 -9.24
C ILE A 281 27.66 -13.87 -9.29
N SER A 282 28.98 -14.12 -9.28
CA SER A 282 30.00 -13.05 -9.32
C SER A 282 30.02 -12.25 -10.62
N SER A 283 29.35 -12.74 -11.67
CA SER A 283 29.32 -12.11 -12.99
C SER A 283 28.06 -11.30 -13.28
N LEU A 284 27.12 -11.24 -12.32
CA LEU A 284 25.88 -10.45 -12.36
C LEU A 284 26.10 -9.02 -11.86
#